data_AF-A0A940LXJ7-F1
#
_entry.id   AF-A0A940LXJ7-F1
#
_cell.length_a   1.000
_cell.length_b   1.000
_cell.length_c   1.000
_cell.angle_alpha   90.00
_cell.angle_beta   90.00
_cell.angle_gamma   90.00
#
_symmetry.space_group_name_H-M   'P 1'
#
loop_
_entity.id
_entity.type
_entity.pdbx_description
1 polymer ?
#
loop_
_entity_poly.entity_id
_entity_poly.type
_entity_poly.pdbx_seq_one_letter_code
_entity_poly.pdbx_strand_id
1 'polypeptide(L)'
;MSISKLRKTMVCGGSLAALLATPAFAQSQTAAGTSVNNQASVSYDVGGSTQTVSSNVATFVVDKKINLAVAEVGGAVTQTALGATNQVTTFTVTNLSNSVQDFRLDPDQQTISIPLLGTDNFDVTNMRAFVDSNGNGVYDAGVDTATYIDELAPDATVTVFIVANIPNTPGADTAIVSLNAVAATGGSTGVLGADVVATSILTADSSSTVEIVFADGSGPLDLARNGQGRAFDAYHISTAVVTLSKASHVVSDPVNLLLNPHAIPGATIEYCMTIANAGPGIATNVAVADNVPANTTFVPGSISVGTAGLGCILLGTTEDDNNTGSDESDPFGGSFDGTTVRATLPSVAPLTSYAVSFRVTVN
;
A
#
# COMPACT_ATOMS: atom_id res chain seq x y z
N MET A 1 24.24 -56.09 -81.93
CA MET A 1 24.20 -54.71 -82.44
C MET A 1 22.79 -54.16 -82.19
N SER A 2 22.68 -53.19 -81.28
CA SER A 2 21.50 -52.41 -80.88
C SER A 2 20.21 -53.17 -80.49
N ILE A 3 19.92 -53.21 -79.18
CA ILE A 3 18.62 -53.62 -78.62
C ILE A 3 17.84 -52.37 -78.18
N SER A 4 16.58 -52.36 -78.56
CA SER A 4 15.62 -51.27 -78.47
C SER A 4 14.88 -51.14 -77.13
N LYS A 5 14.55 -49.88 -76.78
CA LYS A 5 13.35 -49.36 -76.07
C LYS A 5 13.06 -49.85 -74.63
N LEU A 6 13.05 -48.90 -73.69
CA LEU A 6 11.84 -48.57 -72.93
C LEU A 6 11.89 -47.15 -72.34
N ARG A 7 10.84 -46.36 -72.62
CA ARG A 7 10.57 -45.06 -71.99
C ARG A 7 10.10 -45.28 -70.55
N LYS A 8 10.58 -44.49 -69.59
CA LYS A 8 9.81 -44.06 -68.42
C LYS A 8 10.18 -42.63 -68.05
N THR A 9 9.25 -41.74 -68.37
CA THR A 9 9.13 -40.37 -67.89
C THR A 9 8.96 -40.41 -66.36
N MET A 10 9.86 -39.80 -65.61
CA MET A 10 9.64 -39.55 -64.17
C MET A 10 9.26 -38.08 -64.01
N VAL A 11 7.97 -37.88 -63.76
CA VAL A 11 7.36 -36.61 -63.38
C VAL A 11 7.87 -36.26 -61.99
N CYS A 12 8.62 -35.16 -61.86
CA CYS A 12 8.93 -34.59 -60.55
C CYS A 12 7.70 -33.81 -60.09
N GLY A 13 6.85 -34.47 -59.30
CA GLY A 13 5.65 -33.87 -58.72
C GLY A 13 6.03 -32.85 -57.65
N GLY A 14 5.70 -31.58 -57.89
CA GLY A 14 5.77 -30.53 -56.89
C GLY A 14 4.82 -30.84 -55.74
N SER A 15 5.37 -30.92 -54.53
CA SER A 15 4.60 -30.89 -53.28
C SER A 15 4.84 -29.53 -52.65
N LEU A 16 3.95 -28.58 -52.93
CA LEU A 16 3.89 -27.30 -52.23
C LEU A 16 3.27 -27.58 -50.85
N ALA A 17 4.10 -27.80 -49.84
CA ALA A 17 3.65 -27.93 -48.46
C ALA A 17 3.15 -26.56 -47.99
N ALA A 18 1.83 -26.44 -47.80
CA ALA A 18 1.22 -25.28 -47.17
C ALA A 18 1.76 -25.17 -45.73
N LEU A 19 2.55 -24.13 -45.45
CA LEU A 19 2.81 -23.71 -44.07
C LEU A 19 1.49 -23.18 -43.49
N LEU A 20 0.75 -24.06 -42.84
CA LEU A 20 -0.24 -23.64 -41.86
C LEU A 20 0.55 -23.10 -40.67
N ALA A 21 0.61 -21.77 -40.54
CA ALA A 21 1.04 -21.15 -39.30
C ALA A 21 0.02 -21.51 -38.21
N THR A 22 0.33 -22.52 -37.41
CA THR A 22 -0.39 -22.75 -36.16
C THR A 22 -0.16 -21.53 -35.27
N PRO A 23 -1.18 -21.05 -34.53
CA PRO A 23 -0.95 -19.99 -33.55
C PRO A 23 0.17 -20.46 -32.60
N ALA A 24 1.19 -19.63 -32.43
CA ALA A 24 2.21 -19.86 -31.44
C ALA A 24 1.53 -19.81 -30.07
N PHE A 25 1.20 -20.97 -29.52
CA PHE A 25 0.92 -21.08 -28.10
C PHE A 25 2.15 -20.60 -27.37
N ALA A 26 1.98 -19.67 -26.42
CA ALA A 26 3.05 -19.30 -25.50
C ALA A 26 3.58 -20.59 -24.88
N GLN A 27 4.81 -20.97 -25.21
CA GLN A 27 5.38 -22.22 -24.76
C GLN A 27 5.73 -22.04 -23.29
N SER A 28 4.99 -22.71 -22.41
CA SER A 28 5.31 -22.78 -20.98
C SER A 28 6.76 -23.27 -20.81
N GLN A 29 7.47 -22.71 -19.84
CA GLN A 29 8.88 -23.00 -19.60
C GLN A 29 9.09 -24.50 -19.33
N THR A 30 10.16 -25.10 -19.85
CA THR A 30 10.47 -26.52 -19.54
C THR A 30 10.76 -26.65 -18.05
N ALA A 31 10.01 -27.53 -17.37
CA ALA A 31 10.09 -27.68 -15.93
C ALA A 31 11.49 -28.15 -15.48
N ALA A 32 11.98 -27.59 -14.37
CA ALA A 32 13.23 -28.01 -13.74
C ALA A 32 13.23 -29.52 -13.42
N GLY A 33 14.36 -30.18 -13.60
CA GLY A 33 14.53 -31.63 -13.41
C GLY A 33 14.05 -32.48 -14.58
N THR A 34 13.46 -31.90 -15.63
CA THR A 34 13.07 -32.65 -16.84
C THR A 34 14.31 -33.22 -17.52
N SER A 35 14.39 -34.54 -17.71
CA SER A 35 15.45 -35.15 -18.51
C SER A 35 15.23 -34.92 -20.00
N VAL A 36 16.24 -34.39 -20.68
CA VAL A 36 16.27 -34.20 -22.13
C VAL A 36 17.22 -35.23 -22.73
N ASN A 37 16.70 -36.01 -23.69
CA ASN A 37 17.42 -37.11 -24.32
C ASN A 37 17.57 -36.84 -25.82
N ASN A 38 18.76 -37.06 -26.38
CA ASN A 38 19.03 -36.97 -27.81
C ASN A 38 19.77 -38.21 -28.30
N GLN A 39 19.31 -38.82 -29.40
CA GLN A 39 19.97 -39.96 -30.05
C GLN A 39 20.10 -39.68 -31.54
N ALA A 40 21.33 -39.73 -32.04
CA ALA A 40 21.60 -39.62 -33.47
C ALA A 40 21.45 -40.98 -34.15
N SER A 41 21.19 -40.96 -35.46
CA SER A 41 21.27 -42.17 -36.29
C SER A 41 21.98 -41.84 -37.61
N VAL A 42 22.78 -42.77 -38.11
CA VAL A 42 23.37 -42.71 -39.46
C VAL A 42 22.72 -43.77 -40.33
N SER A 43 22.35 -43.41 -41.56
CA SER A 43 21.87 -44.36 -42.57
C SER A 43 22.81 -44.38 -43.77
N TYR A 44 23.09 -45.57 -44.30
CA TYR A 44 24.01 -45.78 -45.43
C TYR A 44 23.60 -47.01 -46.25
N ASP A 45 23.92 -47.02 -47.55
CA ASP A 45 23.58 -48.14 -48.45
C ASP A 45 24.76 -49.09 -48.64
N VAL A 46 24.51 -50.40 -48.60
CA VAL A 46 25.45 -51.45 -49.02
C VAL A 46 24.76 -52.37 -50.01
N GLY A 47 25.30 -52.47 -51.24
CA GLY A 47 24.73 -53.33 -52.28
C GLY A 47 23.30 -52.95 -52.71
N GLY A 48 22.90 -51.69 -52.55
CA GLY A 48 21.56 -51.21 -52.86
C GLY A 48 20.52 -51.42 -51.75
N SER A 49 20.94 -51.85 -50.55
CA SER A 49 20.08 -51.95 -49.36
C SER A 49 20.50 -50.92 -48.30
N THR A 50 19.55 -50.12 -47.83
CA THR A 50 19.78 -49.14 -46.76
C THR A 50 19.89 -49.83 -45.40
N GLN A 51 20.92 -49.45 -44.65
CA GLN A 51 21.16 -49.81 -43.27
C GLN A 51 21.08 -48.56 -42.40
N THR A 52 20.65 -48.71 -41.14
CA THR A 52 20.61 -47.62 -40.15
C THR A 52 21.23 -48.09 -38.84
N VAL A 53 22.09 -47.26 -38.25
CA VAL A 53 22.71 -47.49 -36.94
C VAL A 53 22.46 -46.28 -36.06
N SER A 54 21.98 -46.50 -34.84
CA SER A 54 21.79 -45.45 -33.83
C SER A 54 23.06 -45.26 -32.98
N SER A 55 23.29 -44.04 -32.51
CA SER A 55 24.29 -43.73 -31.48
C SER A 55 23.82 -44.15 -30.08
N ASN A 56 24.65 -43.96 -29.07
CA ASN A 56 24.18 -43.86 -27.69
C ASN A 56 23.19 -42.69 -27.52
N VAL A 57 22.46 -42.67 -26.40
CA VAL A 57 21.64 -41.53 -25.98
C VAL A 57 22.52 -40.57 -25.20
N ALA A 58 22.49 -39.28 -25.53
CA ALA A 58 23.01 -38.20 -24.70
C ALA A 58 21.86 -37.62 -23.86
N THR A 59 22.08 -37.49 -22.56
CA THR A 59 21.06 -37.02 -21.61
C THR A 59 21.60 -35.87 -20.77
N PHE A 60 20.76 -34.87 -20.52
CA PHE A 60 20.96 -33.87 -19.47
C PHE A 60 19.64 -33.58 -18.74
N VAL A 61 19.70 -32.92 -17.59
CA VAL A 61 18.52 -32.45 -16.84
C VAL A 61 18.38 -30.93 -16.95
N VAL A 62 17.15 -30.43 -16.97
CA VAL A 62 16.88 -28.99 -17.03
C VAL A 62 17.11 -28.35 -15.66
N ASP A 63 17.92 -27.30 -15.61
CA ASP A 63 18.19 -26.53 -14.40
C ASP A 63 16.98 -25.77 -13.86
N LYS A 64 17.07 -25.39 -12.58
CA LYS A 64 16.08 -24.57 -11.90
C LYS A 64 16.41 -23.09 -12.08
N LYS A 65 15.64 -22.41 -12.92
CA LYS A 65 15.61 -20.95 -13.02
C LYS A 65 14.73 -20.41 -11.91
N ILE A 66 15.26 -19.52 -11.08
CA ILE A 66 14.49 -18.76 -10.08
C ILE A 66 14.31 -17.34 -10.60
N ASN A 67 13.05 -16.94 -10.76
CA ASN A 67 12.68 -15.60 -11.16
C ASN A 67 11.29 -15.28 -10.60
N LEU A 68 11.08 -14.04 -10.21
CA LEU A 68 9.82 -13.54 -9.68
C LEU A 68 9.62 -12.08 -10.07
N ALA A 69 8.38 -11.65 -10.04
CA ALA A 69 8.03 -10.24 -10.11
C ALA A 69 7.11 -9.89 -8.96
N VAL A 70 7.40 -8.78 -8.28
CA VAL A 70 6.50 -8.16 -7.30
C VAL A 70 6.06 -6.83 -7.87
N ALA A 71 4.76 -6.54 -7.82
CA ALA A 71 4.20 -5.30 -8.34
C ALA A 71 3.12 -4.76 -7.42
N GLU A 72 3.05 -3.44 -7.28
CA GLU A 72 1.92 -2.74 -6.65
C GLU A 72 0.66 -2.89 -7.51
N VAL A 73 -0.51 -2.84 -6.86
CA VAL A 73 -1.83 -2.92 -7.51
C VAL A 73 -2.61 -1.65 -7.24
N GLY A 74 -2.87 -0.89 -8.31
CA GLY A 74 -3.71 0.31 -8.25
C GLY A 74 -3.07 1.53 -8.92
N GLY A 75 -1.74 1.58 -8.96
CA GLY A 75 -0.97 2.70 -9.50
C GLY A 75 -1.11 3.98 -8.68
N ALA A 76 -1.54 3.88 -7.42
CA ALA A 76 -1.85 5.03 -6.57
C ALA A 76 -1.71 4.67 -5.10
N VAL A 77 -1.34 5.67 -4.28
CA VAL A 77 -1.21 5.51 -2.83
C VAL A 77 -2.54 5.12 -2.18
N THR A 78 -2.45 4.30 -1.13
CA THR A 78 -3.59 3.92 -0.30
C THR A 78 -4.02 5.09 0.59
N GLN A 79 -5.20 5.62 0.32
CA GLN A 79 -5.78 6.70 1.12
C GLN A 79 -6.28 6.18 2.47
N THR A 80 -5.92 6.88 3.54
CA THR A 80 -6.26 6.49 4.91
C THR A 80 -6.59 7.70 5.80
N ALA A 81 -6.92 7.43 7.06
CA ALA A 81 -7.17 8.41 8.10
C ALA A 81 -6.21 8.25 9.27
N LEU A 82 -5.98 9.35 9.99
CA LEU A 82 -5.17 9.37 11.20
C LEU A 82 -5.75 8.39 12.24
N GLY A 83 -4.90 7.53 12.82
CA GLY A 83 -5.34 6.54 13.81
C GLY A 83 -6.10 5.34 13.26
N ALA A 84 -6.27 5.25 11.94
CA ALA A 84 -6.98 4.13 11.33
C ALA A 84 -6.22 2.81 11.55
N THR A 85 -6.96 1.72 11.78
CA THR A 85 -6.38 0.39 11.99
C THR A 85 -6.67 -0.52 10.81
N ASN A 86 -5.84 -1.55 10.61
CA ASN A 86 -5.96 -2.54 9.55
C ASN A 86 -6.18 -1.93 8.15
N GLN A 87 -5.41 -0.90 7.83
CA GLN A 87 -5.37 -0.30 6.51
C GLN A 87 -4.60 -1.22 5.58
N VAL A 88 -5.03 -1.32 4.33
CA VAL A 88 -4.60 -2.37 3.40
C VAL A 88 -4.04 -1.73 2.14
N THR A 89 -2.84 -2.15 1.75
CA THR A 89 -2.22 -1.80 0.47
C THR A 89 -1.86 -3.10 -0.27
N THR A 90 -1.99 -3.12 -1.59
CA THR A 90 -2.13 -4.37 -2.36
C THR A 90 -1.00 -4.56 -3.36
N PHE A 91 -0.51 -5.79 -3.44
CA PHE A 91 0.55 -6.20 -4.34
C PHE A 91 0.18 -7.50 -5.07
N THR A 92 0.92 -7.81 -6.12
CA THR A 92 0.96 -9.15 -6.70
C THR A 92 2.35 -9.72 -6.63
N VAL A 93 2.44 -11.04 -6.50
CA VAL A 93 3.67 -11.81 -6.68
C VAL A 93 3.44 -12.81 -7.80
N THR A 94 4.29 -12.76 -8.83
CA THR A 94 4.25 -13.69 -9.97
C THR A 94 5.47 -14.60 -9.94
N ASN A 95 5.24 -15.91 -10.01
CA ASN A 95 6.31 -16.88 -10.14
C ASN A 95 6.75 -16.99 -11.62
N LEU A 96 7.89 -16.41 -11.97
CA LEU A 96 8.47 -16.50 -13.33
C LEU A 96 9.52 -17.62 -13.45
N SER A 97 9.64 -18.45 -12.42
CA SER A 97 10.52 -19.61 -12.36
C SER A 97 9.99 -20.74 -13.22
N ASN A 98 10.83 -21.71 -13.58
CA ASN A 98 10.42 -22.92 -14.30
C ASN A 98 10.07 -24.09 -13.36
N SER A 99 9.63 -23.78 -12.14
CA SER A 99 9.26 -24.76 -11.12
C SER A 99 8.29 -24.14 -10.11
N VAL A 100 7.58 -24.99 -9.38
CA VAL A 100 6.74 -24.56 -8.26
C VAL A 100 7.61 -23.96 -7.16
N GLN A 101 7.20 -22.83 -6.61
CA GLN A 101 7.95 -22.08 -5.62
C GLN A 101 7.05 -21.63 -4.48
N ASP A 102 7.62 -21.65 -3.28
CA ASP A 102 7.10 -20.87 -2.18
C ASP A 102 7.71 -19.47 -2.24
N PHE A 103 7.08 -18.51 -1.57
CA PHE A 103 7.68 -17.21 -1.34
C PHE A 103 7.47 -16.76 0.10
N ARG A 104 8.58 -16.48 0.79
CA ARG A 104 8.53 -15.80 2.09
C ARG A 104 8.20 -14.33 1.83
N LEU A 105 7.23 -13.81 2.57
CA LEU A 105 6.82 -12.41 2.52
C LEU A 105 7.49 -11.63 3.65
N ASP A 106 8.08 -10.50 3.31
CA ASP A 106 8.83 -9.65 4.24
C ASP A 106 8.42 -8.18 4.00
N PRO A 107 7.28 -7.74 4.58
CA PRO A 107 6.85 -6.35 4.48
C PRO A 107 7.76 -5.45 5.31
N ASP A 108 8.16 -4.30 4.76
CA ASP A 108 9.14 -3.42 5.39
C ASP A 108 8.74 -1.93 5.31
N GLN A 109 8.94 -1.21 6.41
CA GLN A 109 8.71 0.23 6.52
C GLN A 109 9.90 0.95 5.90
N GLN A 110 9.63 1.91 5.04
CA GLN A 110 10.69 2.64 4.36
C GLN A 110 10.93 3.98 5.03
N THR A 111 12.18 4.44 4.99
CA THR A 111 12.58 5.78 5.50
C THR A 111 13.10 6.67 4.37
N ILE A 112 12.97 6.19 3.13
CA ILE A 112 13.46 6.86 1.93
C ILE A 112 12.31 7.59 1.23
N SER A 113 12.60 8.77 0.68
CA SER A 113 11.70 9.39 -0.29
C SER A 113 11.75 8.60 -1.60
N ILE A 114 10.59 8.22 -2.12
CA ILE A 114 10.47 7.55 -3.41
C ILE A 114 9.76 8.51 -4.37
N PRO A 115 10.36 8.84 -5.54
CA PRO A 115 9.67 9.63 -6.56
C PRO A 115 8.29 9.04 -6.86
N LEU A 116 7.27 9.90 -6.98
CA LEU A 116 5.85 9.54 -7.15
C LEU A 116 5.10 9.12 -5.87
N LEU A 117 5.77 8.66 -4.80
CA LEU A 117 5.14 8.34 -3.51
C LEU A 117 5.34 9.44 -2.45
N GLY A 118 6.30 10.34 -2.65
CA GLY A 118 6.55 11.47 -1.74
C GLY A 118 7.67 11.22 -0.75
N THR A 119 7.56 11.83 0.44
CA THR A 119 8.52 11.70 1.53
C THR A 119 7.83 11.06 2.71
N ASP A 120 8.40 9.95 3.18
CA ASP A 120 7.96 9.32 4.42
C ASP A 120 8.11 10.27 5.61
N ASN A 121 7.03 10.45 6.38
CA ASN A 121 7.03 11.26 7.59
C ASN A 121 6.34 10.62 8.79
N PHE A 122 5.96 9.34 8.69
CA PHE A 122 5.57 8.51 9.83
C PHE A 122 5.75 7.02 9.55
N ASP A 123 5.98 6.25 10.61
CA ASP A 123 6.04 4.79 10.52
C ASP A 123 4.68 4.16 10.84
N VAL A 124 4.26 3.18 10.02
CA VAL A 124 3.10 2.36 10.36
C VAL A 124 3.42 1.41 11.54
N THR A 125 2.39 0.94 12.22
CA THR A 125 2.51 -0.05 13.31
C THR A 125 1.77 -1.33 12.96
N ASN A 126 2.11 -2.46 13.61
CA ASN A 126 1.43 -3.75 13.39
C ASN A 126 1.37 -4.20 11.91
N MET A 127 2.43 -3.91 11.15
CA MET A 127 2.55 -4.25 9.74
C MET A 127 2.70 -5.77 9.56
N ARG A 128 1.89 -6.33 8.68
CA ARG A 128 1.81 -7.77 8.39
C ARG A 128 1.55 -7.96 6.89
N ALA A 129 1.95 -9.10 6.34
CA ALA A 129 1.62 -9.49 4.97
C ALA A 129 0.73 -10.73 4.96
N PHE A 130 -0.29 -10.72 4.12
CA PHE A 130 -1.24 -11.83 3.95
C PHE A 130 -1.48 -12.16 2.49
N VAL A 131 -1.61 -13.44 2.17
CA VAL A 131 -1.98 -13.91 0.84
C VAL A 131 -3.50 -13.93 0.70
N ASP A 132 -4.02 -13.40 -0.41
CA ASP A 132 -5.41 -13.52 -0.82
C ASP A 132 -5.76 -14.99 -1.06
N SER A 133 -6.33 -15.62 -0.03
CA SER A 133 -6.52 -17.07 0.01
C SER A 133 -7.78 -17.51 -0.71
N ASN A 134 -8.72 -16.59 -0.94
CA ASN A 134 -9.97 -16.85 -1.66
C ASN A 134 -9.97 -16.29 -3.10
N GLY A 135 -8.96 -15.50 -3.47
CA GLY A 135 -8.73 -14.98 -4.81
C GLY A 135 -9.72 -13.89 -5.22
N ASN A 136 -10.30 -13.16 -4.28
CA ASN A 136 -11.30 -12.13 -4.56
C ASN A 136 -10.72 -10.72 -4.71
N GLY A 137 -9.43 -10.53 -4.47
CA GLY A 137 -8.72 -9.25 -4.56
C GLY A 137 -9.00 -8.27 -3.41
N VAL A 138 -9.61 -8.72 -2.31
CA VAL A 138 -9.95 -7.90 -1.13
C VAL A 138 -9.49 -8.62 0.13
N TYR A 139 -8.84 -7.89 1.05
CA TYR A 139 -8.45 -8.48 2.33
C TYR A 139 -9.66 -8.83 3.20
N ASP A 140 -9.84 -10.11 3.48
CA ASP A 140 -10.86 -10.67 4.34
C ASP A 140 -10.25 -11.18 5.65
N ALA A 141 -10.46 -10.41 6.73
CA ALA A 141 -9.95 -10.76 8.05
C ALA A 141 -10.46 -12.14 8.52
N GLY A 142 -9.53 -13.06 8.78
CA GLY A 142 -9.83 -14.43 9.20
C GLY A 142 -10.00 -15.44 8.06
N VAL A 143 -10.07 -14.98 6.80
CA VAL A 143 -9.95 -15.82 5.60
C VAL A 143 -8.53 -15.75 5.07
N ASP A 144 -7.99 -14.54 4.92
CA ASP A 144 -6.62 -14.30 4.45
C ASP A 144 -5.65 -14.35 5.63
N THR A 145 -5.30 -15.58 6.02
CA THR A 145 -4.42 -15.83 7.17
C THR A 145 -3.02 -16.32 6.80
N ALA A 146 -2.81 -16.73 5.54
CA ALA A 146 -1.52 -17.21 5.08
C ALA A 146 -0.50 -16.06 5.03
N THR A 147 0.66 -16.25 5.66
CA THR A 147 1.73 -15.23 5.77
C THR A 147 2.90 -15.46 4.82
N TYR A 148 2.78 -16.45 3.95
CA TYR A 148 3.71 -16.79 2.88
C TYR A 148 2.92 -17.39 1.72
N ILE A 149 3.49 -17.34 0.52
CA ILE A 149 2.89 -17.96 -0.65
C ILE A 149 3.36 -19.42 -0.70
N ASP A 150 2.40 -20.34 -0.75
CA ASP A 150 2.61 -21.80 -0.72
C ASP A 150 2.35 -22.38 -2.11
N GLU A 151 3.31 -23.14 -2.65
CA GLU A 151 3.17 -23.90 -3.89
C GLU A 151 2.70 -23.10 -5.12
N LEU A 152 3.23 -21.89 -5.34
CA LEU A 152 2.85 -21.10 -6.51
C LEU A 152 3.44 -21.70 -7.80
N ALA A 153 2.57 -22.12 -8.71
CA ALA A 153 2.96 -22.72 -9.98
C ALA A 153 3.72 -21.73 -10.89
N PRO A 154 4.55 -22.23 -11.83
CA PRO A 154 5.15 -21.39 -12.88
C PRO A 154 4.11 -20.55 -13.62
N ASP A 155 4.47 -19.30 -13.90
CA ASP A 155 3.67 -18.27 -14.56
C ASP A 155 2.36 -17.89 -13.83
N ALA A 156 2.12 -18.43 -12.63
CA ALA A 156 0.99 -18.04 -11.80
C ALA A 156 1.29 -16.77 -11.00
N THR A 157 0.22 -16.03 -10.72
CA THR A 157 0.24 -14.79 -9.94
C THR A 157 -0.73 -14.92 -8.77
N VAL A 158 -0.35 -14.40 -7.61
CA VAL A 158 -1.22 -14.31 -6.43
C VAL A 158 -1.20 -12.89 -5.87
N THR A 159 -2.33 -12.46 -5.32
CA THR A 159 -2.46 -11.17 -4.63
C THR A 159 -1.95 -11.29 -3.20
N VAL A 160 -1.22 -10.27 -2.76
CA VAL A 160 -0.70 -10.13 -1.40
C VAL A 160 -1.09 -8.77 -0.84
N PHE A 161 -1.58 -8.76 0.39
CA PHE A 161 -1.95 -7.56 1.12
C PHE A 161 -0.88 -7.26 2.17
N ILE A 162 -0.42 -6.02 2.24
CA ILE A 162 0.18 -5.49 3.47
C ILE A 162 -0.95 -4.85 4.27
N VAL A 163 -1.04 -5.21 5.55
CA VAL A 163 -2.05 -4.70 6.48
C VAL A 163 -1.34 -4.05 7.66
N ALA A 164 -1.60 -2.77 7.91
CA ALA A 164 -0.94 -1.99 8.95
C ALA A 164 -1.87 -1.01 9.67
N ASN A 165 -1.41 -0.45 10.78
CA ASN A 165 -2.10 0.57 11.56
C ASN A 165 -1.40 1.91 11.38
N ILE A 166 -2.20 2.97 11.24
CA ILE A 166 -1.74 4.35 11.10
C ILE A 166 -1.67 5.00 12.49
N PRO A 167 -0.51 5.53 12.91
CA PRO A 167 -0.39 6.19 14.20
C PRO A 167 -1.18 7.50 14.25
N ASN A 168 -1.45 7.99 15.46
CA ASN A 168 -2.03 9.30 15.71
C ASN A 168 -0.96 10.40 15.79
N THR A 169 -0.13 10.53 14.75
CA THR A 169 0.93 11.55 14.68
C THR A 169 0.40 12.82 13.99
N PRO A 170 0.19 13.93 14.70
CA PRO A 170 -0.39 15.13 14.10
C PRO A 170 0.46 15.69 12.96
N GLY A 171 -0.19 16.08 11.86
CA GLY A 171 0.44 16.71 10.69
C GLY A 171 1.26 15.78 9.81
N ALA A 172 1.43 14.51 10.18
CA ALA A 172 2.01 13.50 9.31
C ALA A 172 0.99 13.09 8.23
N ASP A 173 1.47 12.77 7.04
CA ASP A 173 0.62 12.50 5.87
C ASP A 173 1.03 11.26 5.06
N THR A 174 2.28 10.79 5.13
CA THR A 174 2.77 9.72 4.25
C THR A 174 3.61 8.70 5.01
N ALA A 175 3.27 7.42 4.88
CA ALA A 175 4.12 6.29 5.23
C ALA A 175 4.34 5.40 4.02
N ILE A 176 5.59 5.18 3.64
CA ILE A 176 6.00 4.37 2.51
C ILE A 176 6.34 2.97 3.03
N VAL A 177 5.75 1.95 2.42
CA VAL A 177 6.01 0.54 2.73
C VAL A 177 6.47 -0.19 1.47
N SER A 178 7.12 -1.34 1.67
CA SER A 178 7.46 -2.22 0.56
C SER A 178 7.12 -3.67 0.88
N LEU A 179 6.77 -4.43 -0.15
CA LEU A 179 6.71 -5.87 -0.08
C LEU A 179 7.99 -6.44 -0.69
N ASN A 180 8.81 -7.09 0.12
CA ASN A 180 9.90 -7.94 -0.35
C ASN A 180 9.44 -9.40 -0.36
N ALA A 181 9.43 -10.03 -1.52
CA ALA A 181 9.19 -11.47 -1.64
C ALA A 181 10.54 -12.17 -1.86
N VAL A 182 10.78 -13.24 -1.11
CA VAL A 182 12.01 -14.05 -1.22
C VAL A 182 11.64 -15.45 -1.68
N ALA A 183 12.23 -15.89 -2.79
CA ALA A 183 11.99 -17.22 -3.32
C ALA A 183 12.41 -18.29 -2.31
N ALA A 184 11.49 -19.20 -2.00
CA ALA A 184 11.68 -20.33 -1.10
C ALA A 184 11.41 -21.65 -1.85
N THR A 185 11.92 -22.74 -1.30
CA THR A 185 11.81 -24.07 -1.93
C THR A 185 10.39 -24.62 -1.80
N GLY A 186 9.64 -24.71 -2.88
CA GLY A 186 8.37 -25.44 -2.88
C GLY A 186 8.53 -26.97 -2.87
N GLY A 187 7.42 -27.69 -2.76
CA GLY A 187 7.29 -29.14 -2.81
C GLY A 187 6.59 -29.77 -1.59
N SER A 188 6.07 -29.00 -0.65
CA SER A 188 5.34 -29.47 0.54
C SER A 188 4.24 -28.50 0.95
N THR A 189 3.01 -28.81 0.56
CA THR A 189 1.83 -28.01 0.88
C THR A 189 1.71 -27.69 2.38
N GLY A 190 1.46 -26.42 2.68
CA GLY A 190 1.25 -25.89 4.03
C GLY A 190 2.54 -25.75 4.84
N VAL A 191 3.71 -25.82 4.21
CA VAL A 191 5.00 -25.65 4.86
C VAL A 191 5.91 -24.77 4.01
N LEU A 192 6.20 -23.56 4.50
CA LEU A 192 7.22 -22.69 3.88
C LEU A 192 8.57 -23.41 3.83
N GLY A 193 9.09 -23.64 2.63
CA GLY A 193 10.44 -24.14 2.44
C GLY A 193 11.54 -23.13 2.83
N ALA A 194 12.78 -23.60 2.81
CA ALA A 194 13.93 -22.72 3.02
C ALA A 194 14.12 -21.74 1.85
N ASP A 195 14.56 -20.52 2.15
CA ASP A 195 15.01 -19.52 1.17
C ASP A 195 16.00 -20.20 0.19
N VAL A 196 15.75 -20.03 -1.11
CA VAL A 196 16.55 -20.70 -2.14
C VAL A 196 17.97 -20.14 -2.12
N VAL A 197 18.95 -21.00 -2.36
CA VAL A 197 20.36 -20.61 -2.54
C VAL A 197 20.77 -20.98 -3.95
N ALA A 198 21.30 -20.02 -4.71
CA ALA A 198 21.80 -20.28 -6.05
C ALA A 198 23.02 -21.22 -6.01
N THR A 199 23.15 -22.06 -7.03
CA THR A 199 24.39 -22.78 -7.28
C THR A 199 25.52 -21.76 -7.49
N SER A 200 26.69 -22.03 -6.91
CA SER A 200 27.88 -21.19 -7.10
C SER A 200 28.17 -20.98 -8.59
N ILE A 201 28.45 -19.74 -8.98
CA ILE A 201 28.84 -19.39 -10.36
C ILE A 201 30.16 -20.05 -10.81
N LEU A 202 30.92 -20.64 -9.88
CA LEU A 202 32.16 -21.37 -10.14
C LEU A 202 31.92 -22.87 -10.34
N THR A 203 30.72 -23.36 -10.06
CA THR A 203 30.32 -24.74 -10.35
C THR A 203 29.96 -24.84 -11.82
N ALA A 204 30.62 -25.76 -12.54
CA ALA A 204 30.24 -26.07 -13.91
C ALA A 204 28.92 -26.86 -13.93
N ASP A 205 28.15 -26.68 -15.00
CA ASP A 205 26.95 -27.47 -15.29
C ASP A 205 27.23 -28.97 -15.30
N SER A 206 26.27 -29.75 -14.80
CA SER A 206 26.32 -31.21 -14.79
C SER A 206 25.03 -31.78 -15.36
N SER A 207 25.19 -32.65 -16.37
CA SER A 207 24.07 -33.30 -17.06
C SER A 207 23.25 -34.27 -16.20
N SER A 208 23.58 -34.43 -14.91
CA SER A 208 22.92 -35.35 -13.98
C SER A 208 22.37 -34.69 -12.72
N THR A 209 22.65 -33.41 -12.51
CA THR A 209 22.23 -32.65 -11.33
C THR A 209 21.48 -31.40 -11.78
N VAL A 210 20.52 -30.96 -10.97
CA VAL A 210 19.77 -29.74 -11.25
C VAL A 210 20.47 -28.60 -10.53
N GLU A 211 21.03 -27.67 -11.28
CA GLU A 211 21.61 -26.45 -10.73
C GLU A 211 20.54 -25.36 -10.57
N ILE A 212 20.77 -24.44 -9.63
CA ILE A 212 19.87 -23.33 -9.34
C ILE A 212 20.48 -22.03 -9.84
N VAL A 213 19.78 -21.34 -10.73
CA VAL A 213 20.23 -20.08 -11.33
C VAL A 213 19.22 -18.98 -11.03
N PHE A 214 19.67 -17.96 -10.33
CA PHE A 214 18.92 -16.72 -10.13
C PHE A 214 18.91 -15.88 -11.42
N ALA A 215 17.71 -15.54 -11.86
CA ALA A 215 17.40 -14.84 -13.10
C ALA A 215 16.41 -13.67 -12.91
N ASP A 216 16.12 -13.33 -11.66
CA ASP A 216 15.42 -12.11 -11.25
C ASP A 216 16.23 -10.85 -11.63
N GLY A 217 15.49 -9.77 -11.88
CA GLY A 217 16.05 -8.46 -12.25
C GLY A 217 16.37 -7.60 -11.03
N SER A 218 16.96 -6.43 -11.27
CA SER A 218 17.14 -5.41 -10.21
C SER A 218 15.98 -4.42 -10.19
N GLY A 219 15.75 -3.80 -9.04
CA GLY A 219 14.81 -2.71 -8.85
C GLY A 219 15.28 -1.71 -7.78
N PRO A 220 14.47 -0.71 -7.42
CA PRO A 220 14.78 0.14 -6.28
C PRO A 220 14.90 -0.71 -5.00
N LEU A 221 16.03 -0.58 -4.29
CA LEU A 221 16.38 -1.41 -3.12
C LEU A 221 16.30 -2.93 -3.36
N ASP A 222 16.53 -3.37 -4.60
CA ASP A 222 16.53 -4.77 -4.98
C ASP A 222 17.67 -5.08 -5.96
N LEU A 223 18.49 -6.07 -5.62
CA LEU A 223 19.68 -6.41 -6.38
C LEU A 223 19.34 -7.50 -7.41
N ALA A 224 19.85 -7.40 -8.62
CA ALA A 224 19.64 -8.47 -9.60
C ALA A 224 20.28 -9.78 -9.14
N ARG A 225 19.63 -10.89 -9.47
CA ARG A 225 20.09 -12.26 -9.24
C ARG A 225 20.33 -12.56 -7.76
N ASN A 226 19.40 -12.19 -6.90
CA ASN A 226 19.41 -12.49 -5.47
C ASN A 226 18.23 -13.40 -5.04
N GLY A 227 17.36 -13.80 -5.97
CA GLY A 227 16.17 -14.60 -5.67
C GLY A 227 15.09 -13.84 -4.91
N GLN A 228 15.11 -12.51 -4.98
CA GLN A 228 14.16 -11.62 -4.32
C GLN A 228 13.48 -10.69 -5.34
N GLY A 229 12.38 -10.10 -4.92
CA GLY A 229 11.64 -9.13 -5.70
C GLY A 229 10.97 -8.13 -4.77
N ARG A 230 11.05 -6.84 -5.10
CA ARG A 230 10.45 -5.77 -4.28
C ARG A 230 9.52 -4.86 -5.07
N ALA A 231 8.41 -4.49 -4.43
CA ALA A 231 7.57 -3.38 -4.86
C ALA A 231 7.25 -2.45 -3.68
N PHE A 232 6.84 -1.22 -3.99
CA PHE A 232 6.59 -0.16 -3.02
C PHE A 232 5.18 0.38 -3.17
N ASP A 233 4.63 0.85 -2.06
CA ASP A 233 3.37 1.58 -2.01
C ASP A 233 3.40 2.53 -0.80
N ALA A 234 2.40 3.38 -0.62
CA ALA A 234 2.30 4.28 0.52
C ALA A 234 0.89 4.38 1.09
N TYR A 235 0.80 4.53 2.41
CA TYR A 235 -0.39 5.00 3.10
C TYR A 235 -0.35 6.53 3.16
N HIS A 236 -1.40 7.18 2.66
CA HIS A 236 -1.47 8.62 2.59
C HIS A 236 -2.72 9.19 3.28
N ILE A 237 -2.54 10.14 4.18
CA ILE A 237 -3.61 10.86 4.89
C ILE A 237 -3.83 12.18 4.17
N SER A 238 -5.05 12.43 3.71
CA SER A 238 -5.40 13.70 3.03
C SER A 238 -6.45 14.52 3.77
N THR A 239 -7.08 13.94 4.79
CA THR A 239 -8.22 14.54 5.47
C THR A 239 -7.80 15.37 6.67
N ALA A 240 -8.55 16.44 6.94
CA ALA A 240 -8.45 17.15 8.22
C ALA A 240 -8.96 16.27 9.37
N VAL A 241 -8.40 16.44 10.56
CA VAL A 241 -8.83 15.75 11.78
C VAL A 241 -8.98 16.78 12.88
N VAL A 242 -10.22 17.25 13.08
CA VAL A 242 -10.52 18.33 14.03
C VAL A 242 -10.81 17.75 15.41
N THR A 243 -10.19 18.36 16.42
CA THR A 243 -10.47 18.12 17.83
C THR A 243 -11.02 19.38 18.46
N LEU A 244 -11.93 19.21 19.41
CA LEU A 244 -12.55 20.29 20.18
C LEU A 244 -12.36 19.99 21.66
N SER A 245 -11.71 20.90 22.38
CA SER A 245 -11.63 20.87 23.84
C SER A 245 -12.35 22.08 24.41
N LYS A 246 -12.92 21.93 25.61
CA LYS A 246 -13.63 23.00 26.31
C LYS A 246 -13.13 23.10 27.74
N ALA A 247 -12.85 24.33 28.18
CA ALA A 247 -12.47 24.68 29.54
C ALA A 247 -13.33 25.85 30.04
N SER A 248 -13.32 26.08 31.35
CA SER A 248 -13.99 27.23 31.96
C SER A 248 -13.10 27.88 33.01
N HIS A 249 -13.17 29.20 33.13
CA HIS A 249 -12.43 29.97 34.12
C HIS A 249 -13.32 31.05 34.74
N VAL A 250 -13.20 31.28 36.05
CA VAL A 250 -13.94 32.34 36.74
C VAL A 250 -13.24 33.67 36.48
N VAL A 251 -13.88 34.57 35.74
CA VAL A 251 -13.32 35.90 35.41
C VAL A 251 -13.44 36.84 36.60
N SER A 252 -14.60 36.86 37.26
CA SER A 252 -14.87 37.74 38.39
C SER A 252 -16.00 37.20 39.27
N ASP A 253 -16.07 37.68 40.50
CA ASP A 253 -17.25 37.49 41.36
C ASP A 253 -17.64 38.77 42.12
N PRO A 254 -18.88 38.88 42.65
CA PRO A 254 -19.35 40.11 43.31
C PRO A 254 -18.65 40.47 44.63
N VAL A 255 -17.89 39.55 45.22
CA VAL A 255 -17.26 39.68 46.55
C VAL A 255 -15.75 39.90 46.41
N ASN A 256 -15.07 39.02 45.68
CA ASN A 256 -13.62 39.02 45.48
C ASN A 256 -13.20 39.78 44.21
N LEU A 257 -14.16 40.22 43.39
CA LEU A 257 -13.94 40.97 42.14
C LEU A 257 -13.01 40.19 41.21
N LEU A 258 -11.84 40.74 40.88
CA LEU A 258 -10.85 40.09 40.00
C LEU A 258 -9.76 39.34 40.79
N LEU A 259 -9.75 39.40 42.12
CA LEU A 259 -8.68 38.85 42.95
C LEU A 259 -9.11 37.51 43.53
N ASN A 260 -8.65 36.41 42.91
CA ASN A 260 -9.03 35.03 43.28
C ASN A 260 -10.56 34.81 43.29
N PRO A 261 -11.24 35.04 42.16
CA PRO A 261 -12.70 34.91 42.12
C PRO A 261 -13.17 33.47 42.25
N HIS A 262 -14.38 33.30 42.75
CA HIS A 262 -15.06 32.02 42.96
C HIS A 262 -16.38 31.95 42.19
N ALA A 263 -16.78 30.75 41.77
CA ALA A 263 -18.03 30.51 41.03
C ALA A 263 -19.28 30.56 41.94
N ILE A 264 -19.55 31.73 42.52
CA ILE A 264 -20.74 32.03 43.35
C ILE A 264 -21.83 32.72 42.50
N PRO A 265 -23.09 32.81 42.96
CA PRO A 265 -24.12 33.60 42.28
C PRO A 265 -23.65 35.03 41.99
N GLY A 266 -23.86 35.48 40.75
CA GLY A 266 -23.35 36.74 40.20
C GLY A 266 -21.93 36.68 39.64
N ALA A 267 -21.21 35.56 39.75
CA ALA A 267 -19.87 35.41 39.18
C ALA A 267 -19.92 35.31 37.64
N THR A 268 -18.94 35.91 36.97
CA THR A 268 -18.76 35.78 35.52
C THR A 268 -17.82 34.61 35.23
N ILE A 269 -18.29 33.64 34.46
CA ILE A 269 -17.52 32.50 33.97
C ILE A 269 -17.24 32.70 32.48
N GLU A 270 -16.00 32.51 32.07
CA GLU A 270 -15.62 32.42 30.65
C GLU A 270 -15.47 30.95 30.28
N TYR A 271 -16.21 30.54 29.25
CA TYR A 271 -15.97 29.28 28.56
C TYR A 271 -14.98 29.51 27.44
N CYS A 272 -14.00 28.61 27.33
CA CYS A 272 -13.03 28.59 26.27
C CYS A 272 -13.12 27.28 25.52
N MET A 273 -13.34 27.34 24.22
CA MET A 273 -13.32 26.19 23.33
C MET A 273 -12.10 26.30 22.43
N THR A 274 -11.25 25.27 22.37
CA THR A 274 -10.10 25.22 21.47
C THR A 274 -10.36 24.18 20.37
N ILE A 275 -10.27 24.64 19.13
CA ILE A 275 -10.47 23.87 17.91
C ILE A 275 -9.08 23.67 17.30
N ALA A 276 -8.62 22.43 17.20
CA ALA A 276 -7.30 22.11 16.63
C ALA A 276 -7.43 21.09 15.50
N ASN A 277 -6.66 21.28 14.43
CA ASN A 277 -6.59 20.31 13.32
C ASN A 277 -5.27 19.53 13.38
N ALA A 278 -5.39 18.24 13.71
CA ALA A 278 -4.28 17.30 13.75
C ALA A 278 -4.02 16.62 12.40
N GLY A 279 -4.92 16.73 11.43
CA GLY A 279 -4.76 16.15 10.10
C GLY A 279 -3.97 17.04 9.15
N PRO A 280 -3.41 16.48 8.07
CA PRO A 280 -2.71 17.22 7.02
C PRO A 280 -3.66 17.93 6.03
N GLY A 281 -4.95 17.59 6.03
CA GLY A 281 -5.97 18.30 5.25
C GLY A 281 -6.42 19.61 5.91
N ILE A 282 -6.96 20.54 5.12
CA ILE A 282 -7.59 21.77 5.64
C ILE A 282 -9.06 21.48 5.99
N ALA A 283 -9.48 21.74 7.22
CA ALA A 283 -10.91 21.75 7.57
C ALA A 283 -11.52 23.07 7.09
N THR A 284 -12.62 23.04 6.36
CA THR A 284 -13.32 24.26 5.89
C THR A 284 -14.73 24.35 6.48
N ASN A 285 -15.28 25.55 6.55
CA ASN A 285 -16.63 25.83 7.08
C ASN A 285 -16.84 25.24 8.48
N VAL A 286 -15.87 25.44 9.38
CA VAL A 286 -15.93 24.91 10.74
C VAL A 286 -16.95 25.70 11.55
N ALA A 287 -17.91 25.00 12.14
CA ALA A 287 -18.95 25.59 12.98
C ALA A 287 -18.92 24.98 14.38
N VAL A 288 -18.93 25.83 15.40
CA VAL A 288 -19.02 25.47 16.81
C VAL A 288 -20.42 25.84 17.30
N ALA A 289 -21.02 24.98 18.11
CA ALA A 289 -22.29 25.24 18.76
C ALA A 289 -22.22 24.77 20.22
N ASP A 290 -22.59 25.65 21.15
CA ASP A 290 -22.49 25.41 22.58
C ASP A 290 -23.70 25.98 23.30
N ASN A 291 -24.42 25.15 24.05
CA ASN A 291 -25.60 25.58 24.78
C ASN A 291 -25.18 26.30 26.06
N VAL A 292 -25.81 27.44 26.32
CA VAL A 292 -25.64 28.15 27.59
C VAL A 292 -26.15 27.25 28.72
N PRO A 293 -25.32 26.92 29.72
CA PRO A 293 -25.71 26.01 30.78
C PRO A 293 -26.88 26.53 31.62
N ALA A 294 -27.71 25.62 32.15
CA ALA A 294 -28.72 25.97 33.12
C ALA A 294 -28.10 26.65 34.36
N ASN A 295 -28.87 27.51 35.03
CA ASN A 295 -28.42 28.34 36.16
C ASN A 295 -27.34 29.37 35.82
N THR A 296 -27.19 29.68 34.53
CA THR A 296 -26.36 30.79 34.07
C THR A 296 -27.14 31.66 33.09
N THR A 297 -26.72 32.92 32.95
CA THR A 297 -27.25 33.86 31.98
C THR A 297 -26.12 34.31 31.07
N PHE A 298 -26.30 34.22 29.75
CA PHE A 298 -25.31 34.69 28.78
C PHE A 298 -24.99 36.17 28.98
N VAL A 299 -23.71 36.54 28.84
CA VAL A 299 -23.26 37.94 28.88
C VAL A 299 -23.18 38.46 27.44
N PRO A 300 -24.02 39.44 27.04
CA PRO A 300 -23.96 39.99 25.69
C PRO A 300 -22.63 40.68 25.37
N GLY A 301 -22.20 40.62 24.11
CA GLY A 301 -20.94 41.10 23.56
C GLY A 301 -19.72 40.35 24.09
N SER A 302 -19.91 39.11 24.57
CA SER A 302 -18.82 38.34 25.17
C SER A 302 -18.27 37.25 24.26
N ILE A 303 -18.90 36.99 23.11
CA ILE A 303 -18.36 36.02 22.15
C ILE A 303 -17.08 36.59 21.54
N SER A 304 -16.06 35.76 21.46
CA SER A 304 -14.84 36.11 20.74
C SER A 304 -14.28 34.89 20.01
N VAL A 305 -13.73 35.12 18.82
CA VAL A 305 -13.14 34.07 17.98
C VAL A 305 -11.74 34.49 17.55
N GLY A 306 -10.79 33.56 17.53
CA GLY A 306 -9.43 33.88 17.13
C GLY A 306 -8.44 32.75 17.26
N THR A 307 -7.16 33.07 17.20
CA THR A 307 -6.05 32.15 17.48
C THR A 307 -6.03 31.76 18.95
N ALA A 308 -5.82 30.47 19.24
CA ALA A 308 -5.78 29.97 20.61
C ALA A 308 -4.55 30.50 21.38
N GLY A 309 -4.71 30.80 22.67
CA GLY A 309 -3.68 31.38 23.53
C GLY A 309 -3.82 31.01 25.02
N LEU A 310 -2.88 31.49 25.84
CA LEU A 310 -2.81 31.19 27.29
C LEU A 310 -4.03 31.70 28.10
N GLY A 311 -4.74 32.71 27.59
CA GLY A 311 -5.98 33.26 28.16
C GLY A 311 -7.19 32.99 27.29
N CYS A 312 -7.29 31.76 26.75
CA CYS A 312 -8.18 31.35 25.68
C CYS A 312 -7.82 31.85 24.28
N ILE A 313 -7.86 33.17 24.05
CA ILE A 313 -7.63 33.79 22.74
C ILE A 313 -6.38 34.67 22.81
N LEU A 314 -5.44 34.50 21.87
CA LEU A 314 -4.24 35.32 21.74
C LEU A 314 -4.47 36.53 20.82
N LEU A 315 -4.97 36.26 19.61
CA LEU A 315 -5.37 37.26 18.62
C LEU A 315 -6.76 36.87 18.13
N GLY A 316 -7.74 37.72 18.35
CA GLY A 316 -9.11 37.48 17.93
C GLY A 316 -9.92 38.75 17.90
N THR A 317 -11.16 38.59 17.51
CA THR A 317 -12.15 39.64 17.40
C THR A 317 -13.31 39.32 18.33
N THR A 318 -13.91 40.36 18.87
CA THR A 318 -15.14 40.25 19.67
C THR A 318 -16.29 40.35 18.69
N GLU A 319 -17.20 39.40 18.79
CA GLU A 319 -18.38 39.29 17.93
C GLU A 319 -19.54 39.99 18.65
N ASP A 320 -20.43 40.67 17.90
CA ASP A 320 -21.57 41.40 18.45
C ASP A 320 -22.81 40.52 18.78
N ASP A 321 -22.58 39.22 18.94
CA ASP A 321 -23.55 38.15 19.18
C ASP A 321 -24.62 37.97 18.10
N ASN A 322 -24.44 38.53 16.91
CA ASN A 322 -25.28 38.23 15.76
C ASN A 322 -24.44 37.77 14.55
N ASN A 323 -25.09 37.49 13.42
CA ASN A 323 -24.41 36.97 12.22
C ASN A 323 -24.65 37.90 11.01
N THR A 324 -24.87 39.18 11.28
CA THR A 324 -25.20 40.23 10.32
C THR A 324 -24.72 41.63 10.78
N GLY A 325 -23.77 42.24 10.08
CA GLY A 325 -23.35 43.56 10.52
C GLY A 325 -22.09 44.09 9.84
N SER A 326 -21.32 44.85 10.61
CA SER A 326 -20.09 45.53 10.18
C SER A 326 -18.82 44.96 10.81
N ASP A 327 -18.95 44.16 11.86
CA ASP A 327 -17.87 43.45 12.55
C ASP A 327 -17.52 42.13 11.86
N GLU A 328 -18.38 41.59 10.98
CA GLU A 328 -18.08 40.51 10.02
C GLU A 328 -17.17 40.96 8.85
N SER A 329 -16.40 42.02 9.10
CA SER A 329 -15.30 42.46 8.25
C SER A 329 -14.09 41.53 8.33
N ASP A 330 -14.04 40.70 9.38
CA ASP A 330 -13.08 39.62 9.55
C ASP A 330 -13.70 38.26 9.15
N PRO A 331 -12.89 37.20 8.99
CA PRO A 331 -13.39 35.93 8.49
C PRO A 331 -14.21 35.11 9.50
N PHE A 332 -14.26 35.50 10.77
CA PHE A 332 -14.97 34.80 11.83
C PHE A 332 -16.41 35.29 11.96
N GLY A 333 -17.20 34.53 12.72
CA GLY A 333 -18.57 34.92 13.05
C GLY A 333 -18.94 34.34 14.40
N GLY A 334 -19.78 35.04 15.17
CA GLY A 334 -20.26 34.58 16.46
C GLY A 334 -21.67 35.06 16.77
N SER A 335 -22.60 34.15 17.06
CA SER A 335 -24.00 34.50 17.33
C SER A 335 -24.61 33.79 18.53
N PHE A 336 -25.63 34.40 19.13
CA PHE A 336 -26.43 33.81 20.20
C PHE A 336 -27.92 33.81 19.87
N ASP A 337 -28.56 32.65 19.84
CA ASP A 337 -29.98 32.50 19.47
C ASP A 337 -30.96 32.56 20.66
N GLY A 338 -30.48 32.94 21.84
CA GLY A 338 -31.24 32.91 23.10
C GLY A 338 -30.99 31.65 23.92
N THR A 339 -30.40 30.60 23.32
CA THR A 339 -30.04 29.36 24.03
C THR A 339 -28.66 28.81 23.69
N THR A 340 -28.21 29.00 22.47
CA THR A 340 -26.98 28.42 21.93
C THR A 340 -26.07 29.52 21.40
N VAL A 341 -24.81 29.49 21.84
CA VAL A 341 -23.71 30.25 21.26
C VAL A 341 -23.19 29.48 20.05
N ARG A 342 -23.04 30.16 18.93
CA ARG A 342 -22.48 29.62 17.68
C ARG A 342 -21.28 30.44 17.28
N ALA A 343 -20.27 29.77 16.72
CA ALA A 343 -19.15 30.45 16.10
C ALA A 343 -18.75 29.75 14.79
N THR A 344 -18.28 30.52 13.82
CA THR A 344 -17.85 30.00 12.51
C THR A 344 -16.43 30.42 12.19
N LEU A 345 -15.68 29.49 11.59
CA LEU A 345 -14.35 29.71 11.04
C LEU A 345 -14.34 29.21 9.59
N PRO A 346 -13.77 29.97 8.64
CA PRO A 346 -13.79 29.56 7.24
C PRO A 346 -12.90 28.35 7.02
N SER A 347 -11.80 28.26 7.79
CA SER A 347 -10.91 27.10 7.76
C SER A 347 -10.06 26.97 9.01
N VAL A 348 -9.59 25.74 9.26
CA VAL A 348 -8.54 25.41 10.23
C VAL A 348 -7.47 24.63 9.48
N ALA A 349 -6.32 25.25 9.25
CA ALA A 349 -5.20 24.67 8.53
C ALA A 349 -4.49 23.56 9.34
N PRO A 350 -3.71 22.68 8.69
CA PRO A 350 -2.94 21.64 9.38
C PRO A 350 -2.06 22.21 10.50
N LEU A 351 -2.02 21.53 11.64
CA LEU A 351 -1.22 21.90 12.82
C LEU A 351 -1.54 23.30 13.38
N THR A 352 -2.71 23.86 13.07
CA THR A 352 -3.19 25.12 13.63
C THR A 352 -4.33 24.90 14.62
N SER A 353 -4.49 25.87 15.52
CA SER A 353 -5.59 25.89 16.48
C SER A 353 -6.19 27.29 16.61
N TYR A 354 -7.51 27.33 16.69
CA TYR A 354 -8.32 28.50 16.98
C TYR A 354 -9.05 28.31 18.30
N ALA A 355 -9.52 29.40 18.89
CA ALA A 355 -10.34 29.39 20.07
C ALA A 355 -11.60 30.22 19.87
N VAL A 356 -12.66 29.78 20.55
CA VAL A 356 -13.93 30.48 20.68
C VAL A 356 -14.17 30.65 22.17
N SER A 357 -14.44 31.86 22.63
CA SER A 357 -14.84 32.13 24.01
C SER A 357 -16.20 32.79 24.08
N PHE A 358 -16.87 32.61 25.22
CA PHE A 358 -18.03 33.41 25.62
C PHE A 358 -18.17 33.43 27.14
N ARG A 359 -18.93 34.38 27.66
CA ARG A 359 -19.14 34.52 29.11
C ARG A 359 -20.58 34.30 29.52
N VAL A 360 -20.74 33.82 30.75
CA VAL A 360 -22.03 33.70 31.42
C VAL A 360 -21.92 34.23 32.85
N THR A 361 -23.03 34.70 33.40
CA THR A 361 -23.17 35.04 34.82
C THR A 361 -23.90 33.91 35.53
N VAL A 362 -23.39 33.46 36.68
CA VAL A 362 -24.10 32.48 37.54
C VAL A 362 -25.34 33.14 38.14
N ASN A 363 -26.51 32.48 38.05
CA ASN A 363 -27.78 33.01 38.55
C ASN A 363 -27.90 32.98 40.08
#